data_AF-R9J1X5-F1
#
_entry.id   AF-R9J1X5-F1
#
_cell.length_a   1.000
_cell.length_b   1.000
_cell.length_c   1.000
_cell.angle_alpha   90.00
_cell.angle_beta   90.00
_cell.angle_gamma   90.00
#
_symmetry.space_group_name_H-M   'P 1'
#
loop_
_entity.id
_entity.type
_entity.pdbx_description
1 polymer ?
#
loop_
_entity_poly.entity_id
_entity_poly.type
_entity_poly.pdbx_seq_one_letter_code
_entity_poly.pdbx_strand_id
1 'polypeptide(L)'
;MKIGINCGHTISGPGYGAVGIIKESEHTRRIGNALRDQLKAAGIETVDCTIDRADTQREYLQMATALANREDLDWFISIHFNASPGHLGQGVEIYTYEGRQYEEAVNICANFAKWGLKNRGVKKGNGLYLIRKSKAKAMLIEVCFCDNRNDVDLYIAAGAEAAAEAICKGICGQAAEGMTQEPFEEFVGKIAKEDWEKRRIVLPSVVVAQAIKESAWGTSELAREANALFGIKKNGWTGRTYKKAATEQRSDGSYYTKDDTLWRAYDSWEQSIRDHNDYIATRRTDGGRTLRYSKVIGCDNHVLACRYLQECGYATSLTYGESLVRDYIEKYHLLRFDSGSSSNPCKS
;
A
#
# COMPACT_ATOMS: atom_id res chain seq x y z
N MET A 1 -13.54 8.85 10.07
CA MET A 1 -13.96 9.32 8.73
C MET A 1 -14.70 8.18 8.05
N LYS A 2 -15.82 8.46 7.37
CA LYS A 2 -16.60 7.50 6.60
C LYS A 2 -16.82 8.00 5.17
N ILE A 3 -16.43 7.21 4.19
CA ILE A 3 -16.41 7.61 2.78
C ILE A 3 -17.28 6.68 1.93
N GLY A 4 -18.22 7.25 1.18
CA GLY A 4 -18.96 6.54 0.13
C GLY A 4 -18.20 6.59 -1.18
N ILE A 5 -17.97 5.44 -1.80
CA ILE A 5 -17.26 5.32 -3.09
C ILE A 5 -18.23 4.84 -4.15
N ASN A 6 -18.40 5.62 -5.21
CA ASN A 6 -19.11 5.24 -6.41
C ASN A 6 -18.11 5.04 -7.55
N CYS A 7 -17.93 3.79 -8.00
CA CYS A 7 -17.29 3.54 -9.28
C CYS A 7 -18.27 4.01 -10.36
N GLY A 8 -17.92 5.10 -11.06
CA GLY A 8 -18.78 5.73 -12.04
C GLY A 8 -19.33 4.72 -13.05
N HIS A 9 -20.56 4.98 -13.50
CA HIS A 9 -21.28 4.22 -14.52
C HIS A 9 -21.72 2.81 -14.12
N THR A 10 -22.61 2.22 -14.92
CA THR A 10 -23.02 0.81 -14.86
C THR A 10 -22.03 -0.09 -15.59
N ILE A 11 -22.04 -1.40 -15.32
CA ILE A 11 -21.11 -2.34 -15.99
C ILE A 11 -21.54 -2.65 -17.44
N SER A 12 -22.84 -2.52 -17.69
CA SER A 12 -23.48 -2.68 -18.99
C SER A 12 -24.84 -1.98 -19.02
N GLY A 13 -25.35 -1.72 -20.23
CA GLY A 13 -26.63 -1.06 -20.43
C GLY A 13 -26.55 0.47 -20.26
N PRO A 14 -27.69 1.15 -20.03
CA PRO A 14 -27.74 2.59 -19.86
C PRO A 14 -26.78 3.09 -18.77
N GLY A 15 -26.05 4.16 -19.09
CA GLY A 15 -25.10 4.78 -18.16
C GLY A 15 -23.78 4.03 -17.97
N TYR A 16 -23.31 3.26 -18.96
CA TYR A 16 -22.07 2.46 -18.89
C TYR A 16 -20.76 3.24 -19.15
N GLY A 17 -20.85 4.55 -19.34
CA GLY A 17 -19.71 5.45 -19.51
C GLY A 17 -19.12 5.48 -20.91
N ALA A 18 -17.99 6.15 -21.04
CA ALA A 18 -17.26 6.26 -22.29
C ALA A 18 -16.48 4.98 -22.61
N VAL A 19 -16.37 4.68 -23.91
CA VAL A 19 -15.46 3.65 -24.45
C VAL A 19 -14.48 4.35 -25.36
N GLY A 20 -13.26 4.54 -24.86
CA GLY A 20 -12.13 5.04 -25.64
C GLY A 20 -11.13 3.93 -25.92
N ILE A 21 -9.85 4.22 -25.70
CA ILE A 21 -8.78 3.22 -25.73
C ILE A 21 -8.96 2.23 -24.57
N ILE A 22 -9.45 2.73 -23.43
CA ILE A 22 -9.94 1.92 -22.31
C ILE A 22 -11.43 2.18 -22.08
N LYS A 23 -12.12 1.19 -21.50
CA LYS A 23 -13.53 1.31 -21.13
C LYS A 23 -13.64 1.89 -19.72
N GLU A 24 -14.24 3.06 -19.61
CA GLU A 24 -14.31 3.82 -18.36
C GLU A 24 -14.88 2.98 -17.20
N SER A 25 -16.06 2.38 -17.39
CA SER A 25 -16.74 1.62 -16.33
C SER A 25 -15.94 0.47 -15.75
N GLU A 26 -15.05 -0.16 -16.52
CA GLU A 26 -14.17 -1.24 -16.03
C GLU A 26 -13.04 -0.68 -15.18
N HIS A 27 -12.44 0.43 -15.61
CA HIS A 27 -11.30 1.03 -14.92
C HIS A 27 -11.70 1.82 -13.68
N THR A 28 -12.88 2.45 -13.66
CA THR A 28 -13.44 3.07 -12.43
C THR A 28 -13.60 2.02 -11.33
N ARG A 29 -14.02 0.79 -11.68
CA ARG A 29 -14.16 -0.33 -10.74
C ARG A 29 -12.82 -0.86 -10.24
N ARG A 30 -11.81 -0.97 -11.11
CA ARG A 30 -10.45 -1.35 -10.69
C ARG A 30 -9.90 -0.36 -9.66
N ILE A 31 -9.99 0.94 -9.93
CA ILE A 31 -9.53 1.99 -9.01
C ILE A 31 -10.38 1.99 -7.73
N GLY A 32 -11.71 1.96 -7.84
CA GLY A 32 -12.58 2.05 -6.67
C GLY A 32 -12.45 0.85 -5.73
N ASN A 33 -12.25 -0.36 -6.26
CA ASN A 33 -11.96 -1.54 -5.45
C ASN A 33 -10.65 -1.37 -4.67
N ALA A 34 -9.56 -1.02 -5.36
CA ALA A 34 -8.26 -0.78 -4.74
C ALA A 34 -8.31 0.37 -3.71
N LEU A 35 -9.03 1.46 -4.02
CA LEU A 35 -9.18 2.60 -3.13
C LEU A 35 -9.90 2.22 -1.83
N ARG A 36 -10.97 1.42 -1.92
CA ARG A 36 -11.67 0.94 -0.71
C ARG A 36 -10.73 0.14 0.18
N ASP A 37 -9.92 -0.75 -0.41
CA ASP A 37 -8.98 -1.57 0.37
C ASP A 37 -7.90 -0.70 1.03
N GLN A 38 -7.37 0.29 0.32
CA GLN A 38 -6.37 1.22 0.86
C GLN A 38 -6.94 2.14 1.95
N LEU A 39 -8.16 2.65 1.78
CA LEU A 39 -8.83 3.47 2.80
C LEU A 39 -9.15 2.65 4.06
N LYS A 40 -9.64 1.41 3.90
CA LYS A 40 -9.83 0.49 5.03
C LYS A 40 -8.53 0.20 5.75
N ALA A 41 -7.44 -0.02 5.02
CA ALA A 41 -6.11 -0.21 5.60
C ALA A 41 -5.62 1.05 6.36
N ALA A 42 -6.06 2.24 5.94
CA ALA A 42 -5.83 3.51 6.64
C ALA A 42 -6.81 3.76 7.81
N GLY A 43 -7.63 2.77 8.20
CA GLY A 43 -8.60 2.90 9.30
C GLY A 43 -9.84 3.74 8.95
N ILE A 44 -10.07 4.02 7.66
CA ILE A 44 -11.22 4.78 7.17
C ILE A 44 -12.34 3.80 6.79
N GLU A 45 -13.54 4.04 7.32
CA GLU A 45 -14.72 3.25 6.96
C GLU A 45 -15.16 3.59 5.53
N THR A 46 -15.46 2.58 4.73
CA THR A 46 -15.88 2.76 3.33
C THR A 46 -17.24 2.14 3.08
N VAL A 47 -18.11 2.85 2.35
CA VAL A 47 -19.38 2.35 1.85
C VAL A 47 -19.31 2.24 0.33
N ASP A 48 -19.69 1.09 -0.22
CA ASP A 48 -19.81 0.94 -1.67
C ASP A 48 -21.15 1.52 -2.16
N CYS A 49 -21.08 2.53 -3.02
CA CYS A 49 -22.22 3.19 -3.65
C CYS A 49 -22.25 2.92 -5.17
N THR A 50 -21.54 1.90 -5.65
CA THR A 50 -21.50 1.49 -7.05
C THR A 50 -22.80 0.82 -7.48
N ILE A 51 -23.24 1.12 -8.70
CA ILE A 51 -24.45 0.56 -9.30
C ILE A 51 -24.04 -0.13 -10.61
N ASP A 52 -24.22 -1.45 -10.70
CA ASP A 52 -23.82 -2.19 -11.89
C ASP A 52 -24.88 -2.22 -13.00
N ARG A 53 -26.15 -1.94 -12.66
CA ARG A 53 -27.25 -1.93 -13.63
C ARG A 53 -28.34 -0.92 -13.24
N ALA A 54 -28.85 -0.23 -14.24
CA ALA A 54 -30.03 0.62 -14.17
C ALA A 54 -30.73 0.64 -15.55
N ASP A 55 -32.02 0.97 -15.60
CA ASP A 55 -32.78 1.04 -16.84
C ASP A 55 -32.59 2.39 -17.54
N THR A 56 -32.14 3.41 -16.81
CA THR A 56 -31.77 4.73 -17.39
C THR A 56 -30.58 5.35 -16.68
N GLN A 57 -29.90 6.29 -17.34
CA GLN A 57 -28.85 7.09 -16.72
C GLN A 57 -29.36 7.89 -15.51
N ARG A 58 -30.59 8.40 -15.57
CA ARG A 58 -31.20 9.14 -14.45
C ARG A 58 -31.40 8.25 -13.24
N GLU A 59 -31.87 7.03 -13.46
CA GLU A 59 -32.07 6.04 -12.40
C GLU A 59 -30.73 5.65 -11.75
N TYR A 60 -29.70 5.36 -12.54
CA TYR A 60 -28.34 5.11 -12.04
C TYR A 60 -27.90 6.22 -11.06
N LEU A 61 -28.02 7.48 -11.48
CA LEU A 61 -27.62 8.64 -10.67
C LEU A 61 -28.46 8.74 -9.38
N GLN A 62 -29.77 8.45 -9.46
CA GLN A 62 -30.67 8.42 -8.31
C GLN A 62 -30.32 7.31 -7.32
N MET A 63 -30.04 6.10 -7.79
CA MET A 63 -29.69 4.95 -6.96
C MET A 63 -28.35 5.17 -6.23
N ALA A 64 -27.31 5.59 -6.95
CA ALA A 64 -25.99 5.85 -6.36
C ALA A 64 -26.07 6.94 -5.26
N THR A 65 -26.80 8.03 -5.55
CA THR A 65 -27.02 9.10 -4.57
C THR A 65 -27.86 8.63 -3.38
N ALA A 66 -28.85 7.76 -3.61
CA ALA A 66 -29.69 7.21 -2.54
C ALA A 66 -28.89 6.31 -1.59
N LEU A 67 -27.94 5.52 -2.10
CA LEU A 67 -27.01 4.74 -1.27
C LEU A 67 -26.17 5.67 -0.40
N ALA A 68 -25.55 6.69 -1.00
CA ALA A 68 -24.73 7.65 -0.26
C ALA A 68 -25.53 8.40 0.82
N ASN A 69 -26.76 8.81 0.52
CA ASN A 69 -27.60 9.62 1.43
C ASN A 69 -28.28 8.85 2.57
N ARG A 70 -28.19 7.50 2.57
CA ARG A 70 -28.62 6.64 3.68
C ARG A 70 -27.58 6.61 4.80
N GLU A 71 -26.35 6.98 4.48
CA GLU A 71 -25.22 6.98 5.38
C GLU A 71 -24.88 8.41 5.82
N ASP A 72 -24.26 8.53 6.99
CA ASP A 72 -23.65 9.78 7.44
C ASP A 72 -22.20 9.82 6.98
N LEU A 73 -21.98 10.26 5.74
CA LEU A 73 -20.66 10.25 5.09
C LEU A 73 -19.96 11.61 5.25
N ASP A 74 -18.67 11.56 5.56
CA ASP A 74 -17.79 12.74 5.47
C ASP A 74 -17.54 13.14 4.01
N TRP A 75 -17.41 12.14 3.14
CA TRP A 75 -17.16 12.29 1.71
C TRP A 75 -17.96 11.28 0.88
N PHE A 76 -18.53 11.76 -0.23
CA PHE A 76 -19.02 10.94 -1.33
C PHE A 76 -18.14 11.18 -2.57
N ILE A 77 -17.41 10.15 -2.97
CA ILE A 77 -16.42 10.23 -4.05
C ILE A 77 -16.87 9.36 -5.21
N SER A 78 -17.02 9.98 -6.37
CA SER A 78 -17.34 9.29 -7.62
C SER A 78 -16.12 9.29 -8.55
N ILE A 79 -15.70 8.12 -9.02
CA ILE A 79 -14.49 7.94 -9.83
C ILE A 79 -14.91 7.74 -11.29
N HIS A 80 -14.30 8.51 -12.19
CA HIS A 80 -14.62 8.61 -13.61
C HIS A 80 -13.35 8.75 -14.48
N PHE A 81 -13.53 8.59 -15.78
CA PHE A 81 -12.55 8.97 -16.81
C PHE A 81 -13.23 9.85 -17.84
N ASN A 82 -12.51 10.86 -18.30
CA ASN A 82 -13.05 11.84 -19.22
C ASN A 82 -12.97 11.33 -20.65
N ALA A 83 -13.72 11.98 -21.54
CA ALA A 83 -13.60 11.80 -22.98
C ALA A 83 -13.85 13.14 -23.69
N SER A 84 -13.30 13.32 -24.88
CA SER A 84 -13.44 14.58 -25.61
C SER A 84 -13.68 14.37 -27.11
N PRO A 85 -14.48 15.24 -27.75
CA PRO A 85 -14.55 15.29 -29.21
C PRO A 85 -13.15 15.46 -29.80
N GLY A 86 -12.77 14.57 -30.73
CA GLY A 86 -11.45 14.59 -31.36
C GLY A 86 -10.30 14.05 -30.50
N HIS A 87 -10.56 13.57 -29.27
CA HIS A 87 -9.60 12.85 -28.42
C HIS A 87 -8.36 13.67 -28.01
N LEU A 88 -8.46 15.00 -28.06
CA LEU A 88 -7.37 15.93 -27.73
C LEU A 88 -7.40 16.41 -26.27
N GLY A 89 -8.51 16.18 -25.56
CA GLY A 89 -8.59 16.39 -24.13
C GLY A 89 -7.57 15.52 -23.41
N GLN A 90 -6.91 16.09 -22.41
CA GLN A 90 -5.90 15.41 -21.61
C GLN A 90 -5.83 16.02 -20.23
N GLY A 91 -5.42 15.21 -19.25
CA GLY A 91 -5.19 15.58 -17.87
C GLY A 91 -6.27 15.16 -16.88
N VAL A 92 -5.93 15.35 -15.61
CA VAL A 92 -6.79 15.10 -14.45
C VAL A 92 -7.64 16.35 -14.12
N GLU A 93 -8.91 16.16 -13.77
CA GLU A 93 -9.77 17.21 -13.21
C GLU A 93 -10.72 16.66 -12.14
N ILE A 94 -11.15 17.51 -11.21
CA ILE A 94 -12.10 17.13 -10.17
C ILE A 94 -13.23 18.14 -10.11
N TYR A 95 -14.47 17.66 -10.05
CA TYR A 95 -15.65 18.49 -9.90
C TYR A 95 -16.15 18.48 -8.47
N THR A 96 -16.37 19.66 -7.89
CA THR A 96 -16.94 19.85 -6.55
C THR A 96 -18.11 20.83 -6.61
N TYR A 97 -18.94 20.86 -5.56
CA TYR A 97 -20.02 21.85 -5.47
C TYR A 97 -19.43 23.27 -5.52
N GLU A 98 -19.93 24.09 -6.44
CA GLU A 98 -19.46 25.44 -6.76
C GLU A 98 -17.98 25.57 -7.15
N GLY A 99 -17.29 24.45 -7.38
CA GLY A 99 -15.84 24.43 -7.64
C GLY A 99 -15.03 24.78 -6.39
N ARG A 100 -15.57 24.48 -5.20
CA ARG A 100 -14.85 24.62 -3.93
C ARG A 100 -13.53 23.85 -3.98
N GLN A 101 -12.46 24.57 -3.68
CA GLN A 101 -11.09 24.06 -3.66
C GLN A 101 -10.84 23.33 -2.34
N TYR A 102 -11.53 22.21 -2.12
CA TYR A 102 -11.23 21.34 -1.00
C TYR A 102 -9.79 20.86 -1.13
N GLU A 103 -9.04 20.89 -0.04
CA GLU A 103 -7.62 20.54 -0.03
C GLU A 103 -7.41 19.13 -0.57
N GLU A 104 -8.29 18.19 -0.20
CA GLU A 104 -8.25 16.81 -0.69
C GLU A 104 -8.35 16.77 -2.23
N ALA A 105 -9.28 17.52 -2.83
CA ALA A 105 -9.44 17.55 -4.29
C ALA A 105 -8.21 18.19 -4.98
N VAL A 106 -7.67 19.27 -4.42
CA VAL A 106 -6.46 19.92 -4.96
C VAL A 106 -5.28 18.94 -4.92
N ASN A 107 -5.11 18.22 -3.81
CA ASN A 107 -4.04 17.25 -3.61
C ASN A 107 -4.16 16.05 -4.55
N ILE A 108 -5.37 15.53 -4.78
CA ILE A 108 -5.61 14.44 -5.74
C ILE A 108 -5.16 14.87 -7.16
N CYS A 109 -5.58 16.06 -7.62
CA CYS A 109 -5.13 16.60 -8.90
C CYS A 109 -3.59 16.73 -8.97
N ALA A 110 -2.96 17.23 -7.90
CA ALA A 110 -1.51 17.35 -7.82
C ALA A 110 -0.80 15.98 -7.84
N ASN A 111 -1.35 14.96 -7.19
CA ASN A 111 -0.78 13.61 -7.16
C ASN A 111 -0.80 12.97 -8.54
N PHE A 112 -1.92 13.02 -9.27
CA PHE A 112 -1.99 12.52 -10.64
C PHE A 112 -1.08 13.30 -11.60
N ALA A 113 -0.91 14.60 -11.39
CA ALA A 113 -0.02 15.42 -12.21
C ALA A 113 1.47 14.99 -12.12
N LYS A 114 1.89 14.37 -11.01
CA LYS A 114 3.25 13.81 -10.86
C LYS A 114 3.55 12.70 -11.87
N TRP A 115 2.53 12.08 -12.47
CA TRP A 115 2.70 11.07 -13.51
C TRP A 115 2.93 11.69 -14.90
N GLY A 116 2.90 13.01 -15.02
CA GLY A 116 2.96 13.71 -16.30
C GLY A 116 1.59 14.05 -16.89
N LEU A 117 0.49 13.72 -16.20
CA LEU A 117 -0.85 14.17 -16.58
C LEU A 117 -0.98 15.68 -16.43
N LYS A 118 -1.66 16.34 -17.37
CA LYS A 118 -1.96 17.77 -17.25
C LYS A 118 -2.86 18.01 -16.03
N ASN A 119 -2.42 18.84 -15.09
CA ASN A 119 -3.28 19.27 -13.98
C ASN A 119 -4.29 20.32 -14.48
N ARG A 120 -5.58 19.98 -14.49
CA ARG A 120 -6.65 20.90 -14.92
C ARG A 120 -7.43 21.48 -13.74
N GLY A 121 -7.03 21.13 -12.51
CA GLY A 121 -7.55 21.65 -11.26
C GLY A 121 -8.98 21.24 -10.94
N VAL A 122 -9.51 21.87 -9.89
CA VAL A 122 -10.86 21.66 -9.39
C VAL A 122 -11.84 22.61 -10.09
N LYS A 123 -12.98 22.07 -10.54
CA LYS A 123 -13.98 22.74 -11.38
C LYS A 123 -15.38 22.72 -10.76
N LYS A 124 -16.23 23.62 -11.26
CA LYS A 124 -17.63 23.74 -10.83
C LYS A 124 -18.47 22.54 -11.28
N GLY A 125 -18.91 21.72 -10.34
CA GLY A 125 -19.73 20.53 -10.55
C GLY A 125 -21.23 20.72 -10.41
N ASN A 126 -21.75 21.96 -10.42
CA ASN A 126 -23.16 22.27 -10.09
C ASN A 126 -24.19 21.56 -10.99
N GLY A 127 -23.80 21.23 -12.23
CA GLY A 127 -24.63 20.48 -13.16
C GLY A 127 -24.64 18.96 -12.93
N LEU A 128 -23.71 18.43 -12.14
CA LEU A 128 -23.55 17.00 -11.93
C LEU A 128 -24.50 16.52 -10.84
N TYR A 129 -25.31 15.52 -11.16
CA TYR A 129 -26.36 15.03 -10.26
C TYR A 129 -25.79 14.55 -8.93
N LEU A 130 -24.74 13.73 -8.97
CA LEU A 130 -24.07 13.16 -7.79
C LEU A 130 -23.53 14.24 -6.84
N ILE A 131 -23.01 15.35 -7.39
CA ILE A 131 -22.50 16.47 -6.60
C ILE A 131 -23.64 17.25 -5.95
N ARG A 132 -24.72 17.51 -6.71
CA ARG A 132 -25.82 18.38 -6.26
C ARG A 132 -26.80 17.69 -5.33
N LYS A 133 -26.96 16.37 -5.45
CA LYS A 133 -28.02 15.61 -4.76
C LYS A 133 -27.52 14.79 -3.57
N SER A 134 -26.22 14.73 -3.34
CA SER A 134 -25.65 14.14 -2.12
C SER A 134 -25.74 15.10 -0.93
N LYS A 135 -26.00 14.56 0.26
CA LYS A 135 -26.02 15.29 1.54
C LYS A 135 -24.60 15.54 2.06
N ALA A 136 -23.72 14.57 1.88
CA ALA A 136 -22.31 14.64 2.24
C ALA A 136 -21.53 15.61 1.34
N LYS A 137 -20.31 16.00 1.76
CA LYS A 137 -19.35 16.64 0.84
C LYS A 137 -19.12 15.69 -0.35
N ALA A 138 -19.17 16.22 -1.57
CA ALA A 138 -19.08 15.39 -2.77
C ALA A 138 -18.02 15.89 -3.74
N MET A 139 -17.29 14.94 -4.34
CA MET A 139 -16.39 15.20 -5.46
C MET A 139 -16.54 14.11 -6.54
N LEU A 140 -16.35 14.50 -7.79
CA LEU A 140 -16.29 13.61 -8.94
C LEU A 140 -14.90 13.76 -9.56
N ILE A 141 -14.16 12.66 -9.63
CA ILE A 141 -12.78 12.62 -10.08
C ILE A 141 -12.75 12.11 -11.51
N GLU A 142 -12.29 12.94 -12.44
CA GLU A 142 -11.92 12.52 -13.79
C GLU A 142 -10.41 12.22 -13.80
N VAL A 143 -10.06 10.93 -13.68
CA VAL A 143 -8.68 10.48 -13.47
C VAL A 143 -7.76 10.91 -14.61
N CYS A 144 -8.17 10.63 -15.84
CA CYS A 144 -7.57 11.11 -17.08
C CYS A 144 -8.58 10.92 -18.23
N PHE A 145 -8.20 11.26 -19.47
CA PHE A 145 -9.05 11.05 -20.65
C PHE A 145 -8.89 9.62 -21.19
N CYS A 146 -9.93 8.78 -21.12
CA CYS A 146 -9.89 7.38 -21.56
C CYS A 146 -9.72 7.20 -23.08
N ASP A 147 -9.89 8.28 -23.84
CA ASP A 147 -9.78 8.32 -25.29
C ASP A 147 -8.51 9.03 -25.80
N ASN A 148 -7.69 9.58 -24.91
CA ASN A 148 -6.42 10.19 -25.26
C ASN A 148 -5.25 9.21 -25.04
N ARG A 149 -4.45 8.97 -26.08
CA ARG A 149 -3.37 7.97 -26.05
C ARG A 149 -2.34 8.22 -24.94
N ASN A 150 -1.87 9.46 -24.80
CA ASN A 150 -0.84 9.79 -23.82
C ASN A 150 -1.35 9.61 -22.38
N ASP A 151 -2.55 10.09 -22.09
CA ASP A 151 -3.18 9.92 -20.77
C ASP A 151 -3.36 8.44 -20.41
N VAL A 152 -3.83 7.64 -21.37
CA VAL A 152 -4.04 6.20 -21.16
C VAL A 152 -2.71 5.47 -20.98
N ASP A 153 -1.69 5.78 -21.77
CA ASP A 153 -0.37 5.15 -21.64
C ASP A 153 0.25 5.44 -20.26
N LEU A 154 0.16 6.68 -19.78
CA LEU A 154 0.61 7.07 -18.43
C LEU A 154 -0.17 6.34 -17.33
N TYR A 155 -1.51 6.27 -17.46
CA TYR A 155 -2.34 5.57 -16.49
C TYR A 155 -2.09 4.05 -16.47
N ILE A 156 -1.95 3.41 -17.64
CA ILE A 156 -1.67 1.97 -17.75
C ILE A 156 -0.28 1.64 -17.22
N ALA A 157 0.73 2.48 -17.47
CA ALA A 157 2.07 2.31 -16.93
C ALA A 157 2.10 2.39 -15.39
N ALA A 158 1.27 3.24 -14.79
CA ALA A 158 1.17 3.38 -13.33
C ALA A 158 0.29 2.29 -12.68
N GLY A 159 -0.85 1.94 -13.29
CA GLY A 159 -1.80 0.95 -12.78
C GLY A 159 -2.92 1.52 -11.90
N ALA A 160 -3.97 0.72 -11.69
CA ALA A 160 -5.16 1.12 -10.95
C ALA A 160 -4.89 1.26 -9.44
N GLU A 161 -4.00 0.44 -8.90
CA GLU A 161 -3.55 0.46 -7.51
C GLU A 161 -2.81 1.76 -7.18
N ALA A 162 -1.94 2.23 -8.08
CA ALA A 162 -1.26 3.51 -7.94
C ALA A 162 -2.24 4.69 -8.06
N ALA A 163 -3.28 4.56 -8.88
CA ALA A 163 -4.31 5.59 -9.02
C ALA A 163 -5.16 5.70 -7.75
N ALA A 164 -5.52 4.55 -7.18
CA ALA A 164 -6.14 4.48 -5.86
C ALA A 164 -5.24 5.11 -4.79
N GLU A 165 -3.93 4.88 -4.83
CA GLU A 165 -2.97 5.45 -3.88
C GLU A 165 -2.90 6.97 -4.01
N ALA A 166 -2.88 7.50 -5.24
CA ALA A 166 -2.90 8.94 -5.50
C ALA A 166 -4.16 9.60 -4.92
N ILE A 167 -5.32 8.93 -5.01
CA ILE A 167 -6.58 9.38 -4.43
C ILE A 167 -6.54 9.30 -2.91
N CYS A 168 -6.15 8.15 -2.35
CA CYS A 168 -6.04 7.91 -0.91
C CYS A 168 -5.13 8.94 -0.24
N LYS A 169 -3.95 9.20 -0.84
CA LYS A 169 -3.01 10.23 -0.37
C LYS A 169 -3.58 11.64 -0.42
N GLY A 170 -4.44 11.94 -1.39
CA GLY A 170 -5.11 13.23 -1.44
C GLY A 170 -6.14 13.39 -0.33
N ILE A 171 -6.91 12.33 -0.03
CA ILE A 171 -7.95 12.32 1.02
C ILE A 171 -7.36 12.37 2.42
N CYS A 172 -6.34 11.55 2.68
CA CYS A 172 -5.70 11.45 3.99
C CYS A 172 -4.68 12.56 4.25
N GLY A 173 -4.40 13.42 3.26
CA GLY A 173 -3.31 14.40 3.27
C GLY A 173 -1.93 13.73 3.15
N GLN A 174 -0.84 14.53 3.17
CA GLN A 174 0.54 14.02 3.24
C GLN A 174 0.80 13.11 4.47
N ALA A 175 -0.14 13.01 5.42
CA ALA A 175 -0.12 11.98 6.44
C ALA A 175 -0.17 10.54 5.87
N ALA A 176 -0.58 10.34 4.61
CA ALA A 176 -0.45 9.05 3.91
C ALA A 176 0.96 8.79 3.32
N GLU A 177 1.95 9.66 3.55
CA GLU A 177 3.37 9.28 3.50
C GLU A 177 3.84 8.63 4.83
N GLY A 178 2.94 8.44 5.82
CA GLY A 178 3.23 7.70 7.06
C GLY A 178 2.12 6.76 7.57
N MET A 179 0.87 6.90 7.13
CA MET A 179 -0.29 6.28 7.79
C MET A 179 -0.55 4.78 7.52
N THR A 180 0.22 4.10 6.66
CA THR A 180 0.22 2.62 6.60
C THR A 180 1.55 2.00 7.03
N GLN A 181 2.59 2.83 7.21
CA GLN A 181 3.95 2.40 7.51
C GLN A 181 4.25 2.54 8.99
N GLU A 182 3.89 3.67 9.61
CA GLU A 182 4.16 3.92 11.04
C GLU A 182 3.42 2.93 11.95
N PRO A 183 2.13 2.57 11.77
CA PRO A 183 1.50 1.55 12.60
C PRO A 183 2.15 0.17 12.48
N PHE A 184 2.62 -0.20 11.27
CA PHE A 184 3.34 -1.46 11.05
C PHE A 184 4.73 -1.42 11.70
N GLU A 185 5.47 -0.34 11.48
CA GLU A 185 6.80 -0.09 12.04
C GLU A 185 6.77 -0.06 13.56
N GLU A 186 5.80 0.63 14.16
CA GLU A 186 5.61 0.69 15.60
C GLU A 186 5.19 -0.67 16.18
N PHE A 187 4.32 -1.41 15.48
CA PHE A 187 3.95 -2.77 15.88
C PHE A 187 5.17 -3.71 15.90
N VAL A 188 5.92 -3.78 14.80
CA VAL A 188 7.12 -4.62 14.70
C VAL A 188 8.20 -4.12 15.64
N GLY A 189 8.43 -2.81 15.67
CA GLY A 189 9.47 -2.13 16.45
C GLY A 189 9.28 -2.31 17.94
N LYS A 190 8.04 -2.24 18.45
CA LYS A 190 7.74 -2.54 19.85
C LYS A 190 8.16 -3.96 20.23
N ILE A 191 7.74 -4.96 19.44
CA ILE A 191 8.05 -6.37 19.70
C ILE A 191 9.56 -6.63 19.59
N ALA A 192 10.20 -6.06 18.56
CA ALA A 192 11.63 -6.17 18.32
C ALA A 192 12.45 -5.52 19.44
N LYS A 193 12.02 -4.35 19.94
CA LYS A 193 12.64 -3.67 21.08
C LYS A 193 12.53 -4.48 22.36
N GLU A 194 11.35 -5.00 22.68
CA GLU A 194 11.17 -5.90 23.83
C GLU A 194 12.07 -7.14 23.74
N ASP A 195 12.23 -7.69 22.54
CA ASP A 195 13.08 -8.85 22.30
C ASP A 195 14.57 -8.53 22.48
N TRP A 196 14.99 -7.38 21.94
CA TRP A 196 16.34 -6.87 22.04
C TRP A 196 16.74 -6.60 23.49
N GLU A 197 15.88 -5.94 24.26
CA GLU A 197 16.10 -5.66 25.69
C GLU A 197 16.26 -6.95 26.52
N LYS A 198 15.51 -8.02 26.17
CA LYS A 198 15.54 -9.29 26.92
C LYS A 198 16.65 -10.24 26.48
N ARG A 199 16.88 -10.35 25.16
CA ARG A 199 17.68 -11.44 24.57
C ARG A 199 18.87 -10.97 23.76
N ARG A 200 18.93 -9.68 23.41
CA ARG A 200 20.05 -9.07 22.69
C ARG A 200 20.40 -9.81 21.39
N ILE A 201 19.40 -10.18 20.59
CA ILE A 201 19.62 -10.96 19.35
C ILE A 201 19.83 -10.04 18.15
N VAL A 202 18.77 -9.44 17.60
CA VAL A 202 18.85 -8.56 16.42
C VAL A 202 18.42 -7.16 16.82
N LEU A 203 19.16 -6.15 16.38
CA LEU A 203 18.87 -4.74 16.65
C LEU A 203 17.47 -4.37 16.10
N PRO A 204 16.61 -3.64 16.85
CA PRO A 204 15.22 -3.40 16.46
C PRO A 204 15.05 -2.76 15.08
N SER A 205 15.85 -1.75 14.74
CA SER A 205 15.83 -1.11 13.42
C SER A 205 16.04 -2.09 12.27
N VAL A 206 16.92 -3.08 12.47
CA VAL A 206 17.21 -4.13 11.49
C VAL A 206 16.02 -5.09 11.35
N VAL A 207 15.39 -5.49 12.46
CA VAL A 207 14.19 -6.34 12.43
C VAL A 207 13.05 -5.64 11.69
N VAL A 208 12.81 -4.36 11.98
CA VAL A 208 11.76 -3.57 11.30
C VAL A 208 12.07 -3.44 9.81
N ALA A 209 13.31 -3.13 9.44
CA ALA A 209 13.73 -3.03 8.04
C ALA A 209 13.53 -4.35 7.27
N GLN A 210 13.91 -5.48 7.86
CA GLN A 210 13.68 -6.80 7.27
C GLN A 210 12.18 -7.07 7.13
N ALA A 211 11.37 -6.81 8.17
CA ALA A 211 9.93 -7.01 8.10
C ALA A 211 9.31 -6.18 6.96
N ILE A 212 9.68 -4.91 6.83
CA ILE A 212 9.22 -4.05 5.73
C ILE A 212 9.59 -4.65 4.37
N LYS A 213 10.88 -4.95 4.17
CA LYS A 213 11.43 -5.40 2.89
C LYS A 213 10.81 -6.72 2.43
N GLU A 214 10.66 -7.67 3.35
CA GLU A 214 10.20 -9.03 3.06
C GLU A 214 8.66 -9.14 2.96
N SER A 215 7.93 -8.25 3.63
CA SER A 215 6.47 -8.30 3.69
C SER A 215 5.74 -7.19 2.92
N ALA A 216 6.47 -6.21 2.38
CA ALA A 216 5.88 -4.98 1.85
C ALA A 216 4.92 -4.32 2.86
N TRP A 217 5.41 -4.03 4.08
CA TRP A 217 4.60 -3.52 5.21
C TRP A 217 3.39 -4.41 5.53
N GLY A 218 3.57 -5.73 5.51
CA GLY A 218 2.52 -6.69 5.82
C GLY A 218 1.51 -6.95 4.69
N THR A 219 1.68 -6.34 3.51
CA THR A 219 0.73 -6.48 2.39
C THR A 219 1.05 -7.65 1.44
N SER A 220 2.21 -8.27 1.57
CA SER A 220 2.58 -9.43 0.76
C SER A 220 1.64 -10.60 1.03
N GLU A 221 1.49 -11.50 0.05
CA GLU A 221 0.68 -12.71 0.20
C GLU A 221 1.11 -13.55 1.40
N LEU A 222 2.41 -13.72 1.65
CA LEU A 222 2.89 -14.49 2.81
C LEU A 222 2.51 -13.81 4.13
N ALA A 223 2.55 -12.48 4.17
CA ALA A 223 2.15 -11.74 5.36
C ALA A 223 0.64 -11.80 5.63
N ARG A 224 -0.20 -11.73 4.59
CA ARG A 224 -1.66 -11.77 4.71
C ARG A 224 -2.22 -13.17 4.95
N GLU A 225 -1.75 -14.14 4.17
CA GLU A 225 -2.34 -15.49 4.16
C GLU A 225 -1.64 -16.45 5.15
N ALA A 226 -0.40 -16.15 5.51
CA ALA A 226 0.42 -17.02 6.36
C ALA A 226 1.00 -16.33 7.60
N ASN A 227 0.68 -15.06 7.83
CA ASN A 227 1.27 -14.22 8.88
C ASN A 227 2.81 -14.19 8.87
N ALA A 228 3.45 -14.46 7.74
CA ALA A 228 4.89 -14.63 7.63
C ALA A 228 5.57 -13.35 7.10
N LEU A 229 6.12 -12.55 8.02
CA LEU A 229 6.71 -11.26 7.68
C LEU A 229 8.11 -11.32 7.07
N PHE A 230 8.86 -12.42 7.26
CA PHE A 230 10.31 -12.49 6.99
C PHE A 230 10.72 -13.49 5.90
N GLY A 231 9.77 -14.10 5.20
CA GLY A 231 10.09 -15.04 4.11
C GLY A 231 10.94 -16.25 4.54
N ILE A 232 10.74 -16.80 5.74
CA ILE A 232 11.55 -17.94 6.20
C ILE A 232 11.02 -19.24 5.59
N LYS A 233 11.83 -19.93 4.80
CA LYS A 233 11.49 -21.24 4.23
C LYS A 233 11.45 -22.33 5.31
N LYS A 234 10.61 -23.34 5.11
CA LYS A 234 10.51 -24.51 6.01
C LYS A 234 11.89 -25.19 6.10
N ASN A 235 12.42 -25.26 7.31
CA ASN A 235 13.77 -25.76 7.53
C ASN A 235 13.89 -26.36 8.94
N GLY A 236 13.37 -27.57 9.12
CA GLY A 236 13.16 -28.19 10.43
C GLY A 236 11.95 -27.64 11.21
N TRP A 237 11.19 -26.72 10.61
CA TRP A 237 9.99 -26.14 11.20
C TRP A 237 8.87 -27.18 11.31
N THR A 238 8.33 -27.32 12.52
CA THR A 238 7.24 -28.26 12.86
C THR A 238 5.87 -27.60 12.97
N GLY A 239 5.81 -26.26 12.96
CA GLY A 239 4.56 -25.52 12.94
C GLY A 239 3.88 -25.50 11.56
N ARG A 240 2.87 -24.63 11.42
CA ARG A 240 2.14 -24.43 10.17
C ARG A 240 3.05 -24.04 9.01
N THR A 241 2.67 -24.42 7.81
CA THR A 241 3.38 -24.05 6.58
C THR A 241 2.44 -23.52 5.51
N TYR A 242 2.94 -22.61 4.69
CA TYR A 242 2.25 -22.12 3.51
C TYR A 242 3.05 -22.48 2.25
N LYS A 243 2.36 -22.89 1.18
CA LYS A 243 3.00 -23.30 -0.07
C LYS A 243 2.90 -22.16 -1.08
N LYS A 244 4.05 -21.68 -1.56
CA LYS A 244 4.15 -20.60 -2.55
C LYS A 244 5.46 -20.73 -3.33
N ALA A 245 5.46 -20.36 -4.60
CA ALA A 245 6.67 -20.27 -5.39
C ALA A 245 7.70 -19.30 -4.77
N ALA A 246 8.99 -19.61 -4.89
CA ALA A 246 10.08 -18.76 -4.43
C ALA A 246 10.90 -18.24 -5.61
N THR A 247 11.04 -16.91 -5.70
CA THR A 247 11.97 -16.28 -6.63
C THR A 247 13.36 -16.20 -6.00
N GLU A 248 14.37 -16.64 -6.73
CA GLU A 248 15.77 -16.73 -6.28
C GLU A 248 16.70 -16.06 -7.29
N GLN A 249 17.77 -15.44 -6.80
CA GLN A 249 18.81 -14.85 -7.64
C GLN A 249 20.01 -15.80 -7.73
N ARG A 250 20.55 -15.98 -8.94
CA ARG A 250 21.80 -16.70 -9.20
C ARG A 250 23.00 -15.77 -9.01
N SER A 251 24.19 -16.36 -8.92
CA SER A 251 25.46 -15.61 -8.82
C SER A 251 25.74 -14.71 -10.03
N ASP A 252 25.16 -14.99 -11.20
CA ASP A 252 25.25 -14.17 -12.40
C ASP A 252 24.24 -12.99 -12.43
N GLY A 253 23.43 -12.85 -11.37
CA GLY A 253 22.40 -11.83 -11.23
C GLY A 253 21.04 -12.19 -11.83
N SER A 254 20.92 -13.29 -12.58
CA SER A 254 19.66 -13.75 -13.16
C SER A 254 18.71 -14.35 -12.11
N TYR A 255 17.41 -14.31 -12.38
CA TYR A 255 16.39 -14.85 -11.48
C TYR A 255 15.85 -16.21 -11.94
N TYR A 256 15.34 -17.00 -11.01
CA TYR A 256 14.51 -18.18 -11.29
C TYR A 256 13.46 -18.41 -10.23
N THR A 257 12.46 -19.20 -10.58
CA THR A 257 11.36 -19.56 -9.70
C THR A 257 11.48 -21.03 -9.31
N LYS A 258 11.33 -21.30 -8.02
CA LYS A 258 11.15 -22.65 -7.47
C LYS A 258 9.73 -22.80 -6.98
N ASP A 259 8.93 -23.51 -7.77
CA ASP A 259 7.54 -23.82 -7.45
C ASP A 259 7.43 -24.67 -6.17
N ASP A 260 6.25 -24.65 -5.57
CA ASP A 260 5.88 -25.46 -4.40
C ASP A 260 6.84 -25.33 -3.19
N THR A 261 7.54 -24.20 -3.06
CA THR A 261 8.37 -23.93 -1.89
C THR A 261 7.48 -23.83 -0.64
N LEU A 262 7.86 -24.55 0.41
CA LEU A 262 7.20 -24.47 1.71
C LEU A 262 7.84 -23.36 2.54
N TRP A 263 7.00 -22.46 3.03
CA TRP A 263 7.35 -21.35 3.91
C TRP A 263 6.81 -21.64 5.32
N ARG A 264 7.49 -21.13 6.35
CA ARG A 264 6.93 -21.10 7.69
C ARG A 264 5.69 -20.22 7.68
N ALA A 265 4.65 -20.65 8.39
CA ALA A 265 3.41 -19.90 8.58
C ALA A 265 3.11 -19.84 10.07
N TYR A 266 2.38 -18.80 10.47
CA TYR A 266 2.20 -18.41 11.86
C TYR A 266 0.73 -18.10 12.15
N ASP A 267 0.38 -18.15 13.43
CA ASP A 267 -0.95 -17.77 13.90
C ASP A 267 -1.08 -16.26 14.09
N SER A 268 0.04 -15.53 14.21
CA SER A 268 0.09 -14.08 14.28
C SER A 268 1.40 -13.51 13.75
N TRP A 269 1.41 -12.22 13.39
CA TRP A 269 2.65 -11.50 13.05
C TRP A 269 3.64 -11.44 14.21
N GLU A 270 3.17 -11.35 15.45
CA GLU A 270 4.07 -11.41 16.63
C GLU A 270 4.84 -12.73 16.68
N GLN A 271 4.17 -13.86 16.42
CA GLN A 271 4.84 -15.16 16.37
C GLN A 271 5.90 -15.21 15.26
N SER A 272 5.64 -14.58 14.11
CA SER A 272 6.62 -14.46 13.03
C SER A 272 7.84 -13.63 13.43
N ILE A 273 7.66 -12.53 14.15
CA ILE A 273 8.76 -11.66 14.65
C ILE A 273 9.61 -12.41 15.67
N ARG A 274 8.99 -13.13 16.60
CA ARG A 274 9.72 -13.93 17.60
C ARG A 274 10.50 -15.08 16.94
N ASP A 275 9.86 -15.81 16.01
CA ASP A 275 10.52 -16.91 15.28
C ASP A 275 11.65 -16.42 14.37
N HIS A 276 11.55 -15.21 13.81
CA HIS A 276 12.67 -14.61 13.07
C HIS A 276 13.92 -14.50 13.95
N ASN A 277 13.78 -13.94 15.15
CA ASN A 277 14.92 -13.82 16.07
C ASN A 277 15.39 -15.19 16.59
N ASP A 278 14.47 -16.15 16.82
CA ASP A 278 14.84 -17.52 17.16
C ASP A 278 15.61 -18.21 16.03
N TYR A 279 15.19 -18.00 14.78
CA TYR A 279 15.87 -18.52 13.61
C TYR A 279 17.30 -17.94 13.52
N ILE A 280 17.47 -16.64 13.69
CA ILE A 280 18.80 -16.01 13.75
C ILE A 280 19.65 -16.60 14.89
N ALA A 281 19.07 -16.74 16.09
CA ALA A 281 19.78 -17.19 17.29
C ALA A 281 20.16 -18.68 17.27
N THR A 282 19.44 -19.51 16.51
CA THR A 282 19.59 -20.98 16.58
C THR A 282 20.06 -21.63 15.28
N ARG A 283 20.04 -20.91 14.15
CA ARG A 283 20.34 -21.52 12.85
C ARG A 283 21.79 -22.00 12.79
N ARG A 284 21.96 -23.32 12.75
CA ARG A 284 23.27 -23.96 12.60
C ARG A 284 23.54 -24.42 11.16
N THR A 285 24.80 -24.36 10.77
CA THR A 285 25.37 -24.90 9.52
C THR A 285 26.43 -25.96 9.86
N ASP A 286 27.06 -26.54 8.83
CA ASP A 286 28.19 -27.47 8.99
C ASP A 286 27.87 -28.66 9.91
N GLY A 287 26.70 -29.25 9.71
CA GLY A 287 26.21 -30.38 10.50
C GLY A 287 25.91 -30.03 11.97
N GLY A 288 25.64 -28.76 12.28
CA GLY A 288 25.31 -28.31 13.64
C GLY A 288 26.45 -27.60 14.38
N ARG A 289 27.66 -27.58 13.81
CA ARG A 289 28.87 -27.08 14.49
C ARG A 289 28.94 -25.55 14.52
N THR A 290 28.49 -24.89 13.47
CA THR A 290 28.62 -23.45 13.31
C THR A 290 27.29 -22.76 13.52
N LEU A 291 27.24 -21.74 14.38
CA LEU A 291 26.07 -20.87 14.49
C LEU A 291 26.13 -19.82 13.37
N ARG A 292 25.22 -19.92 12.40
CA ARG A 292 25.29 -19.20 11.12
C ARG A 292 25.38 -17.69 11.29
N TYR A 293 24.57 -17.14 12.19
CA TYR A 293 24.42 -15.69 12.39
C TYR A 293 25.11 -15.18 13.66
N SER A 294 26.14 -15.88 14.15
CA SER A 294 26.84 -15.52 15.39
C SER A 294 27.33 -14.06 15.43
N LYS A 295 27.72 -13.49 14.28
CA LYS A 295 28.12 -12.08 14.16
C LYS A 295 26.97 -11.08 14.27
N VAL A 296 25.76 -11.49 13.91
CA VAL A 296 24.56 -10.64 13.97
C VAL A 296 24.07 -10.53 15.42
N ILE A 297 24.16 -11.63 16.17
CA ILE A 297 23.67 -11.72 17.55
C ILE A 297 24.39 -10.71 18.44
N GLY A 298 23.62 -9.77 18.99
CA GLY A 298 24.09 -8.74 19.92
C GLY A 298 24.79 -7.55 19.27
N CYS A 299 24.93 -7.54 17.94
CA CYS A 299 25.54 -6.43 17.20
C CYS A 299 24.68 -5.17 17.31
N ASP A 300 25.22 -4.13 17.94
CA ASP A 300 24.52 -2.86 18.24
C ASP A 300 24.73 -1.78 17.17
N ASN A 301 25.37 -2.13 16.06
CA ASN A 301 25.58 -1.25 14.92
C ASN A 301 24.78 -1.78 13.72
N HIS A 302 23.74 -1.06 13.32
CA HIS A 302 22.84 -1.47 12.25
C HIS A 302 23.55 -1.74 10.91
N VAL A 303 24.55 -0.92 10.54
CA VAL A 303 25.32 -1.11 9.31
C VAL A 303 26.09 -2.43 9.35
N LEU A 304 26.76 -2.72 10.47
CA LEU A 304 27.48 -3.98 10.65
C LEU A 304 26.52 -5.18 10.71
N ALA A 305 25.40 -5.06 11.41
CA ALA A 305 24.39 -6.12 11.49
C ALA A 305 23.83 -6.47 10.09
N CYS A 306 23.48 -5.47 9.27
CA CYS A 306 23.05 -5.68 7.88
C CYS A 306 24.16 -6.28 7.00
N ARG A 307 25.40 -5.86 7.18
CA ARG A 307 26.56 -6.46 6.49
C ARG A 307 26.74 -7.93 6.88
N TYR A 308 26.62 -8.25 8.17
CA TYR A 308 26.73 -9.62 8.65
C TYR A 308 25.58 -10.50 8.14
N LEU A 309 24.35 -9.98 8.05
CA LEU A 309 23.24 -10.70 7.41
C LEU A 309 23.56 -11.06 5.95
N GLN A 310 24.16 -10.15 5.18
CA GLN A 310 24.65 -10.40 3.82
C GLN A 310 25.75 -11.47 3.81
N GLU A 311 26.80 -11.31 4.62
CA GLU A 311 27.94 -12.24 4.71
C GLU A 311 27.50 -13.65 5.11
N CYS A 312 26.52 -13.76 6.01
CA CYS A 312 25.95 -15.03 6.46
C CYS A 312 25.01 -15.66 5.43
N GLY A 313 24.66 -14.95 4.35
CA GLY A 313 23.78 -15.41 3.27
C GLY A 313 22.31 -15.50 3.67
N TYR A 314 21.81 -14.51 4.42
CA TYR A 314 20.38 -14.45 4.79
C TYR A 314 19.47 -14.44 3.55
N ALA A 315 19.84 -13.67 2.52
CA ALA A 315 19.15 -13.59 1.24
C ALA A 315 20.10 -13.92 0.07
N THR A 316 19.53 -14.34 -1.07
CA THR A 316 20.28 -14.54 -2.33
C THR A 316 20.59 -13.24 -3.06
N SER A 317 19.96 -12.13 -2.67
CA SER A 317 20.25 -10.80 -3.22
C SER A 317 21.69 -10.36 -2.94
N LEU A 318 22.37 -9.87 -3.97
CA LEU A 318 23.74 -9.35 -3.88
C LEU A 318 23.85 -8.03 -3.11
N THR A 319 22.76 -7.28 -3.00
CA THR A 319 22.70 -5.94 -2.38
C THR A 319 21.78 -5.90 -1.16
N TYR A 320 21.49 -7.05 -0.55
CA TYR A 320 20.55 -7.17 0.56
C TYR A 320 20.93 -6.27 1.75
N GLY A 321 22.17 -6.39 2.23
CA GLY A 321 22.65 -5.63 3.38
C GLY A 321 22.66 -4.12 3.13
N GLU A 322 23.14 -3.69 1.95
CA GLU A 322 23.14 -2.29 1.55
C GLU A 322 21.72 -1.71 1.43
N SER A 323 20.81 -2.50 0.83
CA SER A 323 19.41 -2.10 0.68
C SER A 323 18.72 -1.93 2.03
N LEU A 324 18.95 -2.84 2.99
CA LEU A 324 18.41 -2.69 4.35
C LEU A 324 18.83 -1.36 4.98
N VAL A 325 20.10 -0.98 4.86
CA VAL A 325 20.60 0.28 5.41
C VAL A 325 19.98 1.48 4.69
N ARG A 326 20.21 1.61 3.38
CA ARG A 326 19.89 2.81 2.62
C ARG A 326 18.40 2.94 2.32
N ASP A 327 17.78 1.87 1.84
CA ASP A 327 16.43 1.92 1.30
C ASP A 327 15.35 1.75 2.37
N TYR A 328 15.73 1.34 3.60
CA TYR A 328 14.80 1.12 4.71
C TYR A 328 15.21 1.82 6.01
N ILE A 329 16.34 1.47 6.63
CA ILE A 329 16.71 2.01 7.95
C ILE A 329 16.89 3.53 7.92
N GLU A 330 17.68 4.03 6.98
CA GLU A 330 17.93 5.47 6.82
C GLU A 330 16.70 6.18 6.27
N LYS A 331 16.10 5.62 5.20
CA LYS A 331 14.94 6.20 4.50
C LYS A 331 13.71 6.39 5.40
N TYR A 332 13.41 5.42 6.26
CA TYR A 332 12.24 5.45 7.15
C TYR A 332 12.62 5.76 8.60
N HIS A 333 13.83 6.27 8.85
CA HIS A 333 14.29 6.72 10.17
C HIS A 333 14.09 5.68 11.28
N LEU A 334 14.45 4.42 11.02
CA LEU A 334 14.14 3.28 11.89
C LEU A 334 15.06 3.18 13.13
N LEU A 335 16.15 3.96 13.18
CA LEU A 335 17.03 4.02 14.35
C LEU A 335 16.32 4.53 15.62
N ARG A 336 15.13 5.14 15.48
CA ARG A 336 14.26 5.49 16.61
C ARG A 336 13.91 4.29 17.50
N PHE A 337 13.87 3.08 16.94
CA PHE A 337 13.59 1.85 17.69
C PHE A 337 14.77 1.32 18.50
N ASP A 338 16.00 1.75 18.17
CA ASP A 338 17.23 1.28 18.83
C ASP A 338 17.53 2.06 20.13
N SER A 339 16.90 3.22 20.28
CA SER A 339 17.10 4.13 21.41
C SER A 339 16.21 3.75 22.60
N GLY A 340 16.80 3.63 23.78
CA GLY A 340 16.05 3.51 25.04
C GLY A 340 15.35 4.83 25.34
N SER A 341 14.06 4.79 25.70
CA SER A 341 13.33 5.92 26.26
C SER A 341 14.03 6.38 27.53
N SER A 342 14.89 7.39 27.42
CA SER A 342 15.62 8.01 28.52
C SER A 342 15.57 9.54 28.38
N SER A 343 14.35 10.09 28.32
CA SER A 343 14.13 11.49 28.69
C SER A 343 14.01 11.58 30.23
N ASN A 344 15.14 11.45 30.93
CA ASN A 344 15.29 12.13 32.21
C ASN A 344 15.95 13.48 31.92
N PRO A 345 15.23 14.61 31.99
CA PRO A 345 15.86 15.91 31.93
C PRO A 345 16.78 16.02 33.14
N CYS A 346 18.07 16.23 32.88
CA CYS A 346 19.07 16.51 33.89
C CYS A 346 18.56 17.60 34.85
N LYS A 347 18.52 17.26 36.14
CA LYS A 347 18.68 18.24 37.20
C LYS A 347 20.16 18.62 37.25
N SER A 348 20.47 19.87 36.93
CA SER A 348 21.55 20.64 37.55
C SER A 348 21.23 22.11 37.40
#